data_AF-A0A3R7XIG4-F1
#
_entry.id   AF-A0A3R7XIG4-F1
#
_cell.length_a   1.000
_cell.length_b   1.000
_cell.length_c   1.000
_cell.angle_alpha   90.00
_cell.angle_beta   90.00
_cell.angle_gamma   90.00
#
_symmetry.space_group_name_H-M   'P 1'
#
loop_
_entity.id
_entity.type
_entity.pdbx_description
1 polymer ?
#
loop_
_entity_poly.entity_id
_entity_poly.type
_entity_poly.pdbx_seq_one_letter_code
_entity_poly.pdbx_strand_id
1 'polypeptide(L)'
;MKSIEPTFFNLVRGHGLIAMLAPLLISTSTTYMITNEIYILNFFLACIVGFSLHISMNVYNDIYDTKQGSDTLESSKNLFSGGSAYLITYPNLEQKMFFIARTGIILAFFGILGLLFVSDSELWPIFIFIFITATFLSKYYTASPIKFAYRGLGEIVVWFGFGPLAVLLGAAAQG
;
A
#
# COMPACT_ATOMS: atom_id res chain seq x y z
N MET A 1 33.20 2.61 7.41
CA MET A 1 32.09 2.88 8.35
C MET A 1 31.12 1.72 8.25
N LYS A 2 30.74 1.06 9.36
CA LYS A 2 29.59 0.13 9.30
C LYS A 2 28.36 0.96 8.98
N SER A 3 27.75 0.71 7.83
CA SER A 3 26.47 1.32 7.48
C SER A 3 25.43 0.88 8.52
N ILE A 4 24.69 1.84 9.08
CA ILE A 4 23.66 1.58 10.09
C ILE A 4 22.51 0.82 9.42
N GLU A 5 22.08 -0.31 10.00
CA GLU A 5 20.94 -1.07 9.46
C GLU A 5 19.69 -0.16 9.34
N PRO A 6 18.89 -0.32 8.27
CA PRO A 6 17.70 0.49 8.06
C PRO A 6 16.66 0.25 9.17
N THR A 7 16.04 1.33 9.63
CA THR A 7 14.94 1.26 10.60
C THR A 7 13.68 0.68 9.97
N PHE A 8 12.70 0.30 10.79
CA PHE A 8 11.38 -0.11 10.28
C PHE A 8 10.76 0.95 9.35
N PHE A 9 10.84 2.23 9.73
CA PHE A 9 10.32 3.34 8.92
C PHE A 9 10.97 3.42 7.53
N ASN A 10 12.27 3.10 7.45
CA ASN A 10 12.99 3.03 6.18
C ASN A 10 12.50 1.83 5.34
N LEU A 11 12.39 0.64 5.95
CA LEU A 11 11.98 -0.58 5.26
C LEU A 11 10.57 -0.49 4.66
N VAL A 12 9.64 0.18 5.35
CA VAL A 12 8.26 0.36 4.86
C VAL A 12 8.08 1.57 3.95
N ARG A 13 9.16 2.34 3.71
CA ARG A 13 9.13 3.63 3.02
C ARG A 13 8.06 4.56 3.60
N GLY A 14 8.11 4.77 4.91
CA GLY A 14 7.04 5.45 5.67
C GLY A 14 6.71 6.86 5.19
N HIS A 15 7.67 7.58 4.59
CA HIS A 15 7.45 8.89 3.97
C HIS A 15 6.44 8.84 2.82
N GLY A 16 6.40 7.74 2.06
CA GLY A 16 5.50 7.56 0.92
C GLY A 16 4.04 7.40 1.34
N LEU A 17 3.75 7.04 2.60
CA LEU A 17 2.38 6.79 3.07
C LEU A 17 1.47 8.01 2.95
N ILE A 18 2.02 9.22 2.89
CA ILE A 18 1.26 10.44 2.64
C ILE A 18 0.48 10.41 1.31
N ALA A 19 0.97 9.65 0.32
CA ALA A 19 0.30 9.46 -0.96
C ALA A 19 -1.04 8.72 -0.82
N MET A 20 -1.23 7.97 0.26
CA MET A 20 -2.49 7.31 0.59
C MET A 20 -3.40 8.19 1.45
N LEU A 21 -2.82 9.05 2.30
CA LEU A 21 -3.60 9.92 3.19
C LEU A 21 -4.39 10.98 2.41
N ALA A 22 -3.79 11.58 1.38
CA ALA A 22 -4.44 12.61 0.57
C ALA A 22 -5.76 12.15 -0.10
N PRO A 23 -5.83 11.05 -0.87
CA PRO A 23 -7.08 10.59 -1.49
C PRO A 23 -8.13 10.16 -0.46
N LEU A 24 -7.73 9.57 0.68
CA LEU A 24 -8.64 9.21 1.76
C LEU A 24 -9.27 10.47 2.39
N LEU A 25 -8.47 11.48 2.70
CA LEU A 25 -8.99 12.75 3.23
C LEU A 25 -9.90 13.46 2.23
N ILE A 26 -9.52 13.52 0.96
CA ILE A 26 -10.31 14.16 -0.09
C ILE A 26 -11.67 13.46 -0.21
N SER A 27 -11.68 12.14 -0.36
CA SER A 27 -12.93 11.38 -0.52
C SER A 27 -13.83 11.48 0.70
N THR A 28 -13.28 11.32 1.91
CA THR A 28 -14.04 11.51 3.16
C THR A 28 -14.62 12.92 3.28
N SER A 29 -13.83 13.95 2.96
CA SER A 29 -14.30 15.35 2.99
C SER A 29 -15.41 15.58 1.97
N THR A 30 -15.28 15.04 0.76
CA THR A 30 -16.32 15.17 -0.27
C THR A 30 -17.60 14.44 0.11
N THR A 31 -17.53 13.26 0.73
CA THR A 31 -18.72 12.57 1.21
C THR A 31 -19.40 13.37 2.32
N TYR A 32 -18.63 13.90 3.28
CA TYR A 32 -19.16 14.77 4.33
C TYR A 32 -19.88 16.00 3.75
N MET A 33 -19.36 16.62 2.70
CA MET A 33 -20.03 17.76 2.05
C MET A 33 -21.38 17.40 1.42
N ILE A 34 -21.61 16.13 1.07
CA ILE A 34 -22.84 15.65 0.43
C ILE A 34 -23.84 15.13 1.46
N THR A 35 -23.36 14.35 2.44
CA THR A 35 -24.20 13.66 3.43
C THR A 35 -24.38 14.46 4.72
N ASN A 36 -23.48 15.42 4.98
CA ASN A 36 -23.34 16.13 6.26
C ASN A 36 -23.05 15.20 7.45
N GLU A 37 -22.56 13.99 7.17
CA GLU A 37 -22.20 12.97 8.17
C GLU A 37 -20.74 12.55 8.01
N ILE A 38 -20.10 12.21 9.13
CA ILE A 38 -18.72 11.73 9.14
C ILE A 38 -18.58 10.53 10.07
N TYR A 39 -18.09 9.42 9.51
CA TYR A 39 -17.89 8.15 10.19
C TYR A 39 -16.41 8.00 10.54
N ILE A 40 -16.03 8.56 11.69
CA ILE A 40 -14.61 8.65 12.13
C ILE A 40 -13.97 7.26 12.28
N LEU A 41 -14.69 6.29 12.88
CA LEU A 41 -14.20 4.91 13.02
C LEU A 41 -13.91 4.30 11.65
N ASN A 42 -14.83 4.45 10.70
CA ASN A 42 -14.69 3.90 9.37
C ASN A 42 -13.52 4.56 8.62
N PHE A 43 -13.29 5.87 8.81
CA PHE A 43 -12.11 6.55 8.27
C PHE A 43 -10.80 5.95 8.82
N PHE A 44 -10.72 5.67 10.12
CA PHE A 44 -9.56 5.00 10.71
C PHE A 44 -9.36 3.59 10.14
N LEU A 45 -10.43 2.82 9.97
CA LEU A 45 -10.36 1.50 9.35
C LEU A 45 -9.90 1.57 7.89
N ALA A 46 -10.41 2.53 7.11
CA ALA A 46 -9.95 2.80 5.75
C ALA A 46 -8.46 3.17 5.69
N CYS A 47 -7.97 3.98 6.64
CA CYS A 47 -6.54 4.29 6.77
C CYS A 47 -5.71 3.03 7.08
N ILE A 48 -6.17 2.15 7.98
CA ILE A 48 -5.51 0.87 8.27
C ILE A 48 -5.40 0.03 7.00
N VAL A 49 -6.49 -0.10 6.24
CA VAL A 49 -6.49 -0.85 4.97
C VAL A 49 -5.52 -0.24 3.97
N GLY A 50 -5.67 1.05 3.66
CA GLY A 50 -4.88 1.74 2.66
C GLY A 50 -3.38 1.75 2.99
N PHE A 51 -3.01 2.13 4.21
CA PHE A 51 -1.61 2.16 4.63
C PHE A 51 -0.99 0.77 4.67
N SER A 52 -1.70 -0.24 5.17
CA SER A 52 -1.12 -1.58 5.27
C SER A 52 -0.86 -2.19 3.89
N LEU A 53 -1.76 -1.98 2.92
CA LEU A 53 -1.55 -2.41 1.53
C LEU A 53 -0.45 -1.62 0.82
N HIS A 54 -0.34 -0.31 1.09
CA HIS A 54 0.78 0.50 0.58
C HIS A 54 2.13 0.01 1.14
N ILE A 55 2.20 -0.27 2.45
CA ILE A 55 3.39 -0.87 3.06
C ILE A 55 3.73 -2.20 2.38
N SER A 56 2.74 -3.08 2.20
CA SER A 56 2.95 -4.35 1.49
C SER A 56 3.48 -4.16 0.08
N MET A 57 2.93 -3.19 -0.68
CA MET A 57 3.39 -2.87 -2.03
C MET A 57 4.84 -2.39 -2.04
N ASN A 58 5.19 -1.44 -1.17
CA ASN A 58 6.55 -0.90 -1.07
C ASN A 58 7.57 -1.98 -0.71
N VAL A 59 7.24 -2.85 0.25
CA VAL A 59 8.16 -3.87 0.72
C VAL A 59 8.29 -5.01 -0.30
N TYR A 60 7.19 -5.43 -0.95
CA TYR A 60 7.31 -6.39 -2.06
C TYR A 60 8.08 -5.80 -3.23
N ASN A 61 7.88 -4.53 -3.55
CA ASN A 61 8.62 -3.82 -4.57
C ASN A 61 10.14 -3.98 -4.33
N ASP A 62 10.63 -3.56 -3.16
CA ASP A 62 12.06 -3.68 -2.81
C ASP A 62 12.57 -5.13 -2.85
N ILE A 63 11.79 -6.09 -2.34
CA ILE A 63 12.19 -7.51 -2.38
C ILE A 63 12.37 -8.00 -3.82
N TYR A 64 11.39 -7.77 -4.67
CA TYR A 64 11.37 -8.33 -6.02
C TYR A 64 12.24 -7.55 -6.98
N ASP A 65 12.48 -6.26 -6.75
CA ASP A 65 13.44 -5.45 -7.53
C ASP A 65 14.86 -5.91 -7.27
N THR A 66 15.20 -6.18 -6.01
CA THR A 66 16.49 -6.80 -5.67
C THR A 66 16.61 -8.20 -6.28
N LYS A 67 15.59 -9.07 -6.15
CA LYS A 67 15.64 -10.43 -6.72
C LYS A 67 15.74 -10.48 -8.24
N GLN A 68 15.23 -9.46 -8.92
CA GLN A 68 15.28 -9.34 -10.38
C GLN A 68 16.53 -8.62 -10.88
N GLY A 69 17.37 -8.11 -9.98
CA GLY A 69 18.58 -7.36 -10.32
C GLY A 69 18.30 -5.96 -10.87
N SER A 70 17.11 -5.40 -10.59
CA SER A 70 16.74 -4.04 -10.99
C SER A 70 17.32 -2.99 -10.03
N ASP A 71 17.44 -3.32 -8.75
CA ASP A 71 18.08 -2.44 -7.77
C ASP A 71 19.59 -2.34 -8.02
N THR A 72 20.11 -1.13 -7.82
CA THR A 72 21.55 -0.84 -7.75
C THR A 72 21.86 -0.11 -6.44
N LEU A 73 23.13 -0.03 -6.05
CA LEU A 73 23.51 0.80 -4.90
C LEU A 73 23.15 2.29 -5.07
N GLU A 74 22.94 2.74 -6.32
CA GLU A 74 22.52 4.11 -6.62
C GLU A 74 21.01 4.32 -6.46
N SER A 75 20.21 3.24 -6.49
CA SER A 75 18.76 3.30 -6.34
C SER A 75 18.33 3.89 -4.99
N SER A 76 19.19 3.88 -3.96
CA SER A 76 18.88 4.44 -2.63
C SER A 76 19.26 5.92 -2.44
N LYS A 77 19.77 6.60 -3.49
CA LYS A 77 20.39 7.94 -3.36
C LYS A 77 19.42 9.08 -3.10
N ASN A 78 18.13 8.97 -3.43
CA ASN A 78 17.14 10.02 -3.17
C ASN A 78 15.82 9.47 -2.60
N LEU A 79 15.08 10.34 -1.89
CA LEU A 79 13.80 10.00 -1.26
C LEU A 79 12.69 9.63 -2.26
N PHE A 80 12.86 9.99 -3.53
CA PHE A 80 11.88 9.78 -4.59
C PHE A 80 12.23 8.61 -5.51
N SER A 81 13.24 7.82 -5.17
CA SER A 81 13.61 6.65 -5.96
C SER A 81 12.52 5.58 -5.89
N GLY A 82 12.44 4.79 -6.96
CA GLY A 82 11.46 3.72 -7.09
C GLY A 82 11.65 2.57 -6.09
N GLY A 83 12.86 2.39 -5.55
CA GLY A 83 13.23 1.30 -4.64
C GLY A 83 14.30 1.73 -3.65
N SER A 84 14.35 1.06 -2.48
CA SER A 84 15.30 1.41 -1.41
C SER A 84 16.67 0.73 -1.54
N ALA A 85 16.78 -0.33 -2.34
CA ALA A 85 17.97 -1.18 -2.50
C ALA A 85 18.60 -1.69 -1.18
N TYR A 86 17.86 -1.68 -0.06
CA TYR A 86 18.41 -2.09 1.24
C TYR A 86 18.87 -3.56 1.23
N LEU A 87 18.21 -4.43 0.47
CA LEU A 87 18.57 -5.85 0.40
C LEU A 87 19.88 -6.12 -0.34
N ILE A 88 20.39 -5.19 -1.14
CA ILE A 88 21.75 -5.29 -1.72
C ILE A 88 22.80 -5.19 -0.61
N THR A 89 22.60 -4.31 0.35
CA THR A 89 23.55 -4.07 1.45
C THR A 89 23.27 -4.99 2.66
N TYR A 90 22.02 -5.36 2.88
CA TYR A 90 21.53 -6.12 4.03
C TYR A 90 20.65 -7.30 3.59
N PRO A 91 21.21 -8.31 2.90
CA PRO A 91 20.43 -9.44 2.39
C PRO A 91 19.75 -10.26 3.50
N ASN A 92 20.28 -10.22 4.72
CA ASN A 92 19.67 -10.86 5.89
C ASN A 92 18.28 -10.31 6.26
N LEU A 93 17.89 -9.13 5.75
CA LEU A 93 16.59 -8.54 6.02
C LEU A 93 15.46 -9.11 5.16
N GLU A 94 15.75 -9.95 4.16
CA GLU A 94 14.76 -10.46 3.21
C GLU A 94 13.58 -11.15 3.92
N GLN A 95 13.85 -12.05 4.87
CA GLN A 95 12.81 -12.76 5.60
C GLN A 95 11.96 -11.81 6.46
N LYS A 96 12.58 -10.81 7.09
CA LYS A 96 11.90 -9.77 7.85
C LYS A 96 11.00 -8.93 6.95
N MET A 97 11.47 -8.55 5.77
CA MET A 97 10.69 -7.79 4.79
C MET A 97 9.49 -8.60 4.28
N PHE A 98 9.66 -9.90 3.99
CA PHE A 98 8.51 -10.76 3.68
C PHE A 98 7.51 -10.84 4.82
N PHE A 99 7.97 -10.92 6.06
CA PHE A 99 7.10 -10.90 7.24
C PHE A 99 6.30 -9.58 7.32
N ILE A 100 6.96 -8.43 7.14
CA ILE A 100 6.31 -7.11 7.12
C ILE A 100 5.25 -7.05 6.02
N ALA A 101 5.60 -7.43 4.79
CA ALA A 101 4.69 -7.36 3.65
C ALA A 101 3.44 -8.24 3.85
N ARG A 102 3.60 -9.45 4.40
CA ARG A 102 2.48 -10.37 4.68
C ARG A 102 1.62 -9.88 5.84
N THR A 103 2.25 -9.38 6.91
CA THR A 103 1.52 -8.79 8.04
C THR A 103 0.71 -7.57 7.62
N GLY A 104 1.22 -6.75 6.68
CA GLY A 104 0.44 -5.65 6.08
C GLY A 104 -0.84 -6.14 5.39
N ILE A 105 -0.77 -7.22 4.61
CA ILE A 105 -1.98 -7.81 3.99
C ILE A 105 -2.95 -8.33 5.05
N ILE A 106 -2.46 -8.96 6.11
CA ILE A 106 -3.29 -9.48 7.21
C ILE A 106 -3.97 -8.32 7.96
N LEU A 107 -3.25 -7.23 8.25
CA LEU A 107 -3.83 -6.05 8.88
C LEU A 107 -4.88 -5.38 8.00
N ALA A 108 -4.63 -5.31 6.68
CA ALA A 108 -5.62 -4.83 5.73
C ALA A 108 -6.87 -5.72 5.71
N PHE A 109 -6.71 -7.03 5.78
CA PHE A 109 -7.83 -7.97 5.88
C PHE A 109 -8.68 -7.71 7.13
N PHE A 110 -8.06 -7.52 8.30
CA PHE A 110 -8.80 -7.16 9.52
C PHE A 110 -9.47 -5.79 9.43
N GLY A 111 -8.83 -4.81 8.77
CA GLY A 111 -9.45 -3.51 8.50
C GLY A 111 -10.70 -3.63 7.62
N ILE A 112 -10.65 -4.49 6.59
CA ILE A 112 -11.80 -4.81 5.74
C ILE A 112 -12.90 -5.51 6.53
N LEU A 113 -12.58 -6.52 7.36
CA LEU A 113 -13.58 -7.14 8.23
C LEU A 113 -14.25 -6.13 9.17
N GLY A 114 -13.47 -5.16 9.68
CA GLY A 114 -14.00 -4.03 10.42
C GLY A 114 -14.98 -3.21 9.60
N LEU A 115 -14.62 -2.80 8.38
CA LEU A 115 -15.49 -2.04 7.48
C LEU A 115 -16.77 -2.80 7.13
N LEU A 116 -16.68 -4.10 6.84
CA LEU A 116 -17.85 -4.95 6.61
C LEU A 116 -18.79 -5.01 7.82
N PHE A 117 -18.23 -4.96 9.03
CA PHE A 117 -19.02 -4.99 10.27
C PHE A 117 -19.74 -3.67 10.58
N VAL A 118 -19.15 -2.52 10.24
CA VAL A 118 -19.63 -1.20 10.64
C VAL A 118 -20.35 -0.41 9.54
N SER A 119 -20.27 -0.86 8.28
CA SER A 119 -20.84 -0.16 7.12
C SER A 119 -22.02 -0.92 6.54
N ASP A 120 -22.82 -0.26 5.70
CA ASP A 120 -23.98 -0.89 5.07
C ASP A 120 -23.61 -2.09 4.20
N SER A 121 -24.45 -3.13 4.26
CA SER A 121 -24.20 -4.40 3.56
C SER A 121 -24.16 -4.26 2.03
N GLU A 122 -24.77 -3.22 1.49
CA GLU A 122 -24.73 -2.88 0.07
C GLU A 122 -23.33 -2.49 -0.42
N LEU A 123 -22.46 -2.03 0.50
CA LEU A 123 -21.08 -1.63 0.21
C LEU A 123 -20.08 -2.79 0.34
N TRP A 124 -20.50 -3.93 0.87
CA TRP A 124 -19.62 -5.10 1.04
C TRP A 124 -18.91 -5.54 -0.25
N PRO A 125 -19.57 -5.61 -1.42
CA PRO A 125 -18.89 -5.96 -2.66
C PRO A 125 -17.76 -5.00 -3.01
N ILE A 126 -17.88 -3.70 -2.68
CA ILE A 126 -16.85 -2.68 -2.94
C ILE A 126 -15.62 -2.93 -2.07
N PHE A 127 -15.81 -3.16 -0.77
CA PHE A 127 -14.69 -3.45 0.14
C PHE A 127 -13.95 -4.74 -0.24
N ILE A 128 -14.70 -5.80 -0.60
CA ILE A 128 -14.11 -7.06 -1.06
C ILE A 128 -13.34 -6.86 -2.36
N PHE A 129 -13.91 -6.12 -3.32
CA PHE A 129 -13.25 -5.80 -4.59
C PHE A 129 -11.94 -5.03 -4.37
N ILE A 130 -11.95 -4.00 -3.52
CA ILE A 130 -10.77 -3.21 -3.17
C ILE A 130 -9.71 -4.11 -2.55
N PHE A 131 -10.07 -4.93 -1.56
CA PHE A 131 -9.13 -5.79 -0.87
C PHE A 131 -8.42 -6.77 -1.82
N ILE A 132 -9.19 -7.49 -2.63
CA ILE A 132 -8.65 -8.48 -3.57
C ILE A 132 -7.77 -7.80 -4.60
N THR A 133 -8.26 -6.71 -5.20
CA THR A 133 -7.55 -6.00 -6.27
C THR A 133 -6.28 -5.35 -5.75
N ALA A 134 -6.34 -4.60 -4.66
CA ALA A 134 -5.18 -3.91 -4.11
C ALA A 134 -4.14 -4.89 -3.54
N THR A 135 -4.55 -6.01 -2.94
CA THR A 135 -3.62 -7.08 -2.50
C THR A 135 -2.93 -7.74 -3.71
N PHE A 136 -3.68 -7.98 -4.78
CA PHE A 136 -3.12 -8.53 -6.01
C PHE A 136 -2.10 -7.56 -6.61
N LEU A 137 -2.46 -6.28 -6.77
CA LEU A 137 -1.58 -5.25 -7.30
C LEU A 137 -0.36 -5.03 -6.41
N SER A 138 -0.50 -4.99 -5.08
CA SER A 138 0.61 -4.77 -4.17
C SER A 138 1.71 -5.81 -4.31
N LYS A 139 1.34 -7.08 -4.55
CA LYS A 139 2.32 -8.16 -4.76
C LYS A 139 2.84 -8.16 -6.19
N TYR A 140 1.95 -8.15 -7.18
CA TYR A 140 2.29 -8.42 -8.58
C TYR A 140 2.72 -7.18 -9.37
N TYR A 141 2.75 -6.01 -8.74
CA TYR A 141 3.40 -4.82 -9.27
C TYR A 141 4.80 -5.14 -9.79
N THR A 142 5.61 -5.84 -9.00
CA THR A 142 6.95 -6.29 -9.41
C THR A 142 7.14 -7.79 -9.39
N ALA A 143 6.36 -8.55 -8.61
CA ALA A 143 6.54 -10.00 -8.50
C ALA A 143 6.15 -10.79 -9.76
N SER A 144 6.89 -11.88 -10.01
CA SER A 144 6.52 -12.95 -10.95
C SER A 144 5.20 -13.62 -10.55
N PRO A 145 4.36 -14.07 -11.51
CA PRO A 145 4.58 -14.09 -12.96
C PRO A 145 4.17 -12.80 -13.70
N ILE A 146 3.41 -11.91 -13.07
CA ILE A 146 2.75 -10.80 -13.77
C ILE A 146 3.70 -9.62 -14.02
N LYS A 147 4.41 -9.14 -12.99
CA LYS A 147 5.45 -8.10 -13.10
C LYS A 147 4.98 -6.83 -13.84
N PHE A 148 3.89 -6.20 -13.40
CA PHE A 148 3.31 -5.04 -14.09
C PHE A 148 4.32 -3.92 -14.40
N ALA A 149 5.15 -3.55 -13.43
CA ALA A 149 6.18 -2.51 -13.58
C ALA A 149 7.16 -2.82 -14.71
N TYR A 150 7.59 -4.09 -14.81
CA TYR A 150 8.53 -4.57 -15.82
C TYR A 150 7.90 -4.83 -17.19
N ARG A 151 6.59 -4.59 -17.34
CA ARG A 151 5.85 -4.72 -18.60
C ARG A 151 5.28 -3.39 -19.09
N GLY A 152 5.77 -2.27 -18.56
CA GLY A 152 5.30 -0.93 -18.94
C GLY A 152 3.93 -0.56 -18.39
N LEU A 153 3.38 -1.34 -17.44
CA LEU A 153 2.08 -1.09 -16.83
C LEU A 153 2.19 -0.50 -15.42
N GLY A 154 3.41 -0.18 -14.97
CA GLY A 154 3.67 0.27 -13.60
C GLY A 154 2.92 1.56 -13.24
N GLU A 155 3.02 2.59 -14.08
CA GLU A 155 2.34 3.87 -13.83
C GLU A 155 0.82 3.72 -13.77
N ILE A 156 0.25 2.84 -14.58
CA ILE A 156 -1.19 2.54 -14.55
C ILE A 156 -1.58 1.91 -13.21
N VAL A 157 -0.78 0.97 -12.70
CA VAL A 157 -1.04 0.34 -11.39
C VAL A 157 -0.92 1.35 -10.26
N VAL A 158 0.08 2.23 -10.30
CA VAL A 158 0.27 3.29 -9.31
C VAL A 158 -0.90 4.28 -9.35
N TRP A 159 -1.25 4.79 -10.54
CA TRP A 159 -2.40 5.68 -10.71
C TRP A 159 -3.69 5.04 -10.22
N PHE A 160 -3.94 3.78 -10.60
CA PHE A 160 -5.17 3.08 -10.23
C PHE A 160 -5.27 2.81 -8.73
N GLY A 161 -4.16 2.39 -8.11
CA GLY A 161 -4.08 2.08 -6.68
C GLY A 161 -4.18 3.31 -5.77
N PHE A 162 -3.37 4.34 -6.04
CA PHE A 162 -3.31 5.55 -5.21
C PHE A 162 -4.35 6.62 -5.60
N GLY A 163 -5.00 6.48 -6.76
CA GLY A 163 -6.07 7.37 -7.20
C GLY A 163 -7.44 6.72 -7.01
N PRO A 164 -8.06 6.17 -8.08
CA PRO A 164 -9.43 5.66 -8.03
C PRO A 164 -9.74 4.67 -6.89
N LEU A 165 -8.86 3.69 -6.64
CA LEU A 165 -9.11 2.70 -5.57
C LEU A 165 -9.06 3.32 -4.18
N ALA A 166 -8.09 4.22 -3.91
CA ALA A 166 -7.97 4.90 -2.63
C ALA A 166 -9.14 5.85 -2.38
N VAL A 167 -9.58 6.59 -3.41
CA VAL A 167 -10.76 7.46 -3.36
C VAL A 167 -12.03 6.63 -3.11
N LEU A 168 -12.19 5.50 -3.81
CA LEU A 168 -13.35 4.62 -3.62
C LEU A 168 -13.39 4.03 -2.21
N LEU A 169 -12.23 3.63 -1.66
CA LEU A 169 -12.13 3.14 -0.28
C LEU A 169 -12.59 4.19 0.73
N GLY A 170 -12.07 5.42 0.63
CA GLY A 170 -12.43 6.49 1.56
C GLY A 170 -13.87 6.96 1.41
N ALA A 171 -14.41 6.98 0.19
CA ALA A 171 -15.81 7.31 -0.06
C ALA A 171 -16.76 6.23 0.47
N ALA A 172 -16.52 4.95 0.14
CA ALA A 172 -17.34 3.83 0.59
C ALA A 172 -17.28 3.65 2.10
N ALA A 173 -16.14 3.93 2.74
CA ALA A 173 -16.06 3.91 4.20
C ALA A 173 -16.95 4.96 4.89
N GLN A 174 -17.46 5.97 4.17
CA GLN A 174 -18.33 7.01 4.76
C GLN A 174 -19.83 6.78 4.49
N GLY A 175 -20.22 5.56 4.12
CA GLY A 175 -21.61 5.12 4.06
C GLY A 175 -21.75 3.71 4.61
#